data_AF-A0AAE0TQ73-F1
#
_entry.id   AF-A0AAE0TQ73-F1
#
_cell.length_a   1.000
_cell.length_b   1.000
_cell.length_c   1.000
_cell.angle_alpha   90.00
_cell.angle_beta   90.00
_cell.angle_gamma   90.00
#
_symmetry.space_group_name_H-M   'P 1'
#
loop_
_entity.id
_entity.type
_entity.pdbx_description
1 polymer ?
#
loop_
_entity_poly.entity_id
_entity_poly.type
_entity_poly.pdbx_seq_one_letter_code
_entity_poly.pdbx_strand_id
1 'polypeptide(L)'
;MSRKPAVIVPLYNYPLTPLTWEPLYKAIVASPDLEFIIVLNPDSGPGKPGNPSPDDNYAREVPKLNALANVCTLGYVRTDYCKRSFTTVCQDVAKYAGWSTHCSSSGLFVQGIFLDETPNEYGTTQASYLHRLGAYIKHAEGIQGRRLVGHIQVLAG
;
A
#
# COMPACT_ATOMS: atom_id res chain seq x y z
N MET A 1 11.21 0.53 -24.44
CA MET A 1 11.72 0.36 -23.06
C MET A 1 11.27 -1.01 -22.58
N SER A 2 12.19 -1.91 -22.18
CA SER A 2 11.81 -3.20 -21.59
C SER A 2 11.20 -2.96 -20.21
N ARG A 3 10.17 -3.73 -19.84
CA ARG A 3 9.64 -3.69 -18.47
C ARG A 3 10.67 -4.32 -17.53
N LYS A 4 11.08 -3.58 -16.50
CA LYS A 4 11.86 -4.17 -15.40
C LYS A 4 10.98 -5.21 -14.69
N PRO A 5 11.51 -6.40 -14.36
CA PRO A 5 10.80 -7.33 -13.48
C PRO A 5 10.63 -6.70 -12.10
N ALA A 6 9.52 -7.01 -11.45
CA ALA A 6 9.18 -6.47 -10.13
C ALA A 6 9.15 -7.59 -9.08
N VAL A 7 9.66 -7.28 -7.88
CA VAL A 7 9.52 -8.11 -6.68
C VAL A 7 8.46 -7.46 -5.80
N ILE A 8 7.40 -8.21 -5.48
CA ILE A 8 6.38 -7.77 -4.53
C ILE A 8 6.74 -8.33 -3.15
N VAL A 9 6.80 -7.45 -2.15
CA VAL A 9 7.13 -7.81 -0.76
C VAL A 9 5.97 -7.43 0.16
N PRO A 10 5.19 -8.41 0.66
CA PRO A 10 4.26 -8.21 1.77
C PRO A 10 5.04 -7.94 3.07
N LEU A 11 5.35 -6.67 3.32
CA LEU A 11 6.20 -6.26 4.45
C LEU A 11 5.37 -6.11 5.72
N TYR A 12 4.88 -7.23 6.23
CA TYR A 12 4.00 -7.27 7.41
C TYR A 12 4.77 -7.48 8.72
N ASN A 13 6.10 -7.47 8.63
CA ASN A 13 6.95 -7.48 9.80
C ASN A 13 7.04 -6.06 10.38
N TYR A 14 6.59 -5.88 11.62
CA TYR A 14 6.56 -4.59 12.30
C TYR A 14 7.97 -3.99 12.43
N PRO A 15 8.21 -2.71 12.04
CA PRO A 15 9.54 -2.09 12.08
C PRO A 15 9.95 -1.67 13.50
N LEU A 16 10.04 -2.64 14.43
CA LEU A 16 10.27 -2.40 15.85
C LEU A 16 11.54 -1.57 16.12
N THR A 17 12.59 -1.82 15.36
CA THR A 17 13.86 -1.09 15.46
C THR A 17 14.30 -0.58 14.09
N PRO A 18 15.21 0.40 14.01
CA PRO A 18 15.80 0.84 12.74
C PRO A 18 16.53 -0.26 11.94
N LEU A 19 16.83 -1.41 12.57
CA LEU A 19 17.51 -2.54 11.93
C LEU A 19 16.53 -3.62 11.44
N THR A 20 15.25 -3.57 11.81
CA THR A 20 14.30 -4.65 11.51
C THR A 20 14.10 -4.86 10.00
N TRP A 21 14.15 -3.79 9.20
CA TRP A 21 14.05 -3.86 7.73
C TRP A 21 15.40 -3.78 7.02
N GLU A 22 16.52 -3.85 7.75
CA GLU A 22 17.86 -3.79 7.17
C GLU A 22 18.10 -4.83 6.05
N PRO A 23 17.67 -6.12 6.18
CA PRO A 23 17.82 -7.08 5.11
C PRO A 23 17.10 -6.67 3.82
N LEU A 24 15.92 -6.06 3.94
CA LEU A 24 15.16 -5.54 2.79
C LEU A 24 15.92 -4.39 2.11
N TYR A 25 16.41 -3.42 2.88
CA TYR A 25 17.19 -2.31 2.32
C TYR A 25 18.44 -2.81 1.59
N LYS A 26 19.16 -3.79 2.15
CA LYS A 26 20.32 -4.42 1.50
C LYS A 26 19.94 -5.08 0.17
N ALA A 27 18.82 -5.80 0.11
CA ALA A 27 18.33 -6.43 -1.12
C ALA A 27 17.96 -5.40 -2.21
N ILE A 28 17.29 -4.30 -1.81
CA ILE A 28 16.88 -3.22 -2.72
C ILE A 28 18.11 -2.55 -3.36
N VAL A 29 19.10 -2.17 -2.54
CA VAL A 29 20.33 -1.51 -3.01
C VAL A 29 21.18 -2.43 -3.88
N ALA A 30 21.24 -3.72 -3.56
CA ALA A 30 21.97 -4.71 -4.35
C ALA A 30 21.32 -5.04 -5.71
N SER A 31 20.07 -4.64 -5.93
CA SER A 31 19.28 -5.03 -7.12
C SER A 31 18.66 -3.82 -7.84
N PRO A 32 19.46 -2.86 -8.36
CA PRO A 32 18.95 -1.62 -8.98
C PRO A 32 18.13 -1.84 -10.26
N ASP A 33 18.26 -3.01 -10.89
CA ASP A 33 17.51 -3.39 -12.09
C ASP A 33 16.13 -3.97 -11.82
N LEU A 34 15.80 -4.25 -10.55
CA LEU A 34 14.47 -4.69 -10.11
C LEU A 34 13.65 -3.51 -9.58
N GLU A 35 12.35 -3.52 -9.84
CA GLU A 35 11.38 -2.69 -9.09
C GLU A 35 10.93 -3.45 -7.84
N PHE A 36 10.94 -2.81 -6.68
CA PHE A 36 10.44 -3.38 -5.43
C PHE A 36 9.09 -2.76 -5.07
N ILE A 37 8.04 -3.56 -5.12
CA ILE A 37 6.68 -3.16 -4.71
C ILE A 37 6.49 -3.60 -3.26
N ILE A 38 6.53 -2.67 -2.33
CA ILE A 38 6.48 -2.95 -0.89
C ILE A 38 5.07 -2.70 -0.38
N VAL A 39 4.40 -3.75 0.10
CA VAL A 39 3.04 -3.64 0.68
C VAL A 39 3.17 -3.40 2.18
N LEU A 40 2.75 -2.22 2.62
CA LEU A 40 2.76 -1.77 4.00
C LEU A 40 1.44 -2.10 4.67
N ASN A 41 1.50 -2.71 5.85
CA ASN A 41 0.31 -3.10 6.61
C ASN A 41 0.47 -2.76 8.11
N PRO A 42 0.28 -1.49 8.52
CA PRO A 42 0.37 -1.10 9.92
C PRO A 42 -0.52 -1.88 10.89
N ASP A 43 -1.78 -2.12 10.54
CA ASP A 43 -2.75 -2.79 11.42
C ASP A 43 -3.95 -3.36 10.63
N SER A 44 -3.70 -4.33 9.75
CA SER A 44 -4.69 -4.82 8.77
C SER A 44 -5.36 -3.68 7.97
N GLY A 45 -4.57 -2.66 7.65
CA GLY A 45 -5.02 -1.34 7.23
C GLY A 45 -4.04 -0.24 7.63
N PRO A 46 -4.40 1.04 7.46
CA PRO A 46 -3.51 2.20 7.65
C PRO A 46 -3.16 2.52 9.12
N GLY A 47 -3.44 1.62 10.07
CA GLY A 47 -3.24 1.82 11.50
C GLY A 47 -4.54 2.13 12.26
N LYS A 48 -4.43 2.28 13.58
CA LYS A 48 -5.57 2.42 14.51
C LYS A 48 -6.59 3.50 14.12
N PRO A 49 -7.91 3.26 14.28
CA PRO A 49 -8.94 4.27 14.08
C PRO A 49 -8.67 5.56 14.88
N GLY A 50 -9.03 6.71 14.32
CA GLY A 50 -8.83 8.02 14.96
C GLY A 50 -7.44 8.63 14.81
N ASN A 51 -6.41 7.83 14.49
CA ASN A 51 -5.07 8.36 14.20
C ASN A 51 -4.96 8.74 12.71
N PRO A 52 -4.52 9.96 12.36
CA PRO A 52 -4.37 10.38 10.96
C PRO A 52 -3.13 9.78 10.26
N SER A 53 -2.13 9.38 11.04
CA SER A 53 -0.82 8.88 10.60
C SER A 53 -0.53 7.51 11.21
N PRO A 54 0.44 6.74 10.70
CA PRO A 54 0.87 5.51 11.37
C PRO A 54 1.67 5.87 12.63
N ASP A 55 2.09 4.84 13.38
CA ASP A 55 2.96 5.07 14.55
C ASP A 55 4.37 5.54 14.15
N ASP A 56 5.16 5.91 15.16
CA ASP A 56 6.53 6.44 14.97
C ASP A 56 7.48 5.43 14.30
N ASN A 57 7.21 4.13 14.43
CA ASN A 57 8.05 3.10 13.82
C ASN A 57 7.86 3.07 12.31
N TYR A 58 6.61 3.10 11.83
CA TYR A 58 6.31 3.24 10.41
C TYR A 58 6.69 4.64 9.89
N ALA A 59 6.39 5.70 10.64
CA ALA A 59 6.71 7.07 10.25
C ALA A 59 8.22 7.29 10.07
N ARG A 60 9.06 6.54 10.78
CA ARG A 60 10.52 6.54 10.62
C ARG A 60 11.00 5.76 9.38
N GLU A 61 10.42 4.60 9.09
CA GLU A 61 10.95 3.69 8.05
C GLU A 61 10.35 3.93 6.65
N VAL A 62 9.07 4.29 6.55
CA VAL A 62 8.42 4.51 5.24
C VAL A 62 9.13 5.59 4.40
N PRO A 63 9.57 6.73 4.97
CA PRO A 63 10.35 7.71 4.21
C PRO A 63 11.67 7.16 3.64
N LYS A 64 12.35 6.26 4.37
CA LYS A 64 13.59 5.64 3.89
C LYS A 64 13.34 4.72 2.71
N LEU A 65 12.25 3.95 2.72
CA LEU A 65 11.81 3.17 1.57
C LEU A 65 11.51 4.07 0.38
N ASN A 66 10.75 5.15 0.60
CA ASN A 66 10.37 6.09 -0.45
C ASN A 66 11.55 6.87 -1.06
N ALA A 67 12.68 6.98 -0.34
CA ALA A 67 13.89 7.61 -0.85
C ALA A 67 14.66 6.74 -1.87
N LEU A 68 14.34 5.44 -1.97
CA LEU A 68 14.99 4.51 -2.90
C LEU A 68 14.29 4.54 -4.26
N ALA A 69 15.01 4.91 -5.32
CA ALA A 69 14.44 5.16 -6.65
C ALA A 69 13.78 3.94 -7.31
N ASN A 70 14.12 2.73 -6.87
CA ASN A 70 13.55 1.47 -7.36
C ASN A 70 12.46 0.90 -6.43
N VAL A 71 11.88 1.71 -5.54
CA VAL A 71 10.82 1.30 -4.60
C VAL A 71 9.48 1.98 -4.91
N CYS A 72 8.42 1.16 -4.92
CA CYS A 72 7.02 1.58 -4.96
C CYS A 72 6.29 1.06 -3.72
N THR A 73 5.88 1.94 -2.81
CA THR A 73 5.14 1.56 -1.60
C THR A 73 3.63 1.52 -1.84
N LEU A 74 2.95 0.47 -1.37
CA LEU A 74 1.49 0.34 -1.43
C LEU A 74 0.90 0.20 -0.03
N GLY A 75 -0.20 0.88 0.25
CA GLY A 75 -0.98 0.67 1.47
C GLY A 75 -1.88 -0.56 1.35
N TYR A 76 -1.80 -1.49 2.30
CA TYR A 76 -2.69 -2.64 2.40
C TYR A 76 -4.11 -2.22 2.79
N VAL A 77 -5.11 -2.68 2.04
CA VAL A 77 -6.54 -2.47 2.35
C VAL A 77 -7.31 -3.77 2.13
N ARG A 78 -7.92 -4.29 3.19
CA ARG A 78 -8.76 -5.49 3.15
C ARG A 78 -10.11 -5.20 2.51
N THR A 79 -10.60 -6.03 1.59
CA THR A 79 -11.93 -5.86 0.97
C THR A 79 -12.96 -6.88 1.41
N ASP A 80 -12.54 -7.99 2.03
CA ASP A 80 -13.40 -9.09 2.49
C ASP A 80 -14.35 -9.57 1.38
N TYR A 81 -13.82 -9.93 0.22
CA TYR A 81 -14.59 -10.38 -0.94
C TYR A 81 -15.64 -9.37 -1.40
N CYS A 82 -15.31 -8.06 -1.26
CA CYS A 82 -16.20 -6.93 -1.47
C CYS A 82 -17.41 -6.86 -0.52
N LYS A 83 -17.34 -7.52 0.65
CA LYS A 83 -18.36 -7.46 1.73
C LYS A 83 -18.12 -6.30 2.68
N ARG A 84 -16.88 -5.83 2.85
CA ARG A 84 -16.63 -4.58 3.61
C ARG A 84 -17.29 -3.41 2.91
N SER A 85 -17.96 -2.55 3.69
CA SER A 85 -18.68 -1.41 3.14
C SER A 85 -17.77 -0.53 2.28
N PHE A 86 -18.27 -0.09 1.12
CA PHE A 86 -17.50 0.76 0.20
C PHE A 86 -16.96 2.01 0.91
N THR A 87 -17.78 2.64 1.74
CA THR A 87 -17.40 3.83 2.51
C THR A 87 -16.24 3.54 3.48
N THR A 88 -16.29 2.43 4.22
CA THR A 88 -15.21 2.04 5.14
C THR A 88 -13.90 1.80 4.40
N VAL A 89 -13.96 1.13 3.24
CA VAL A 89 -12.77 0.87 2.43
C VAL A 89 -12.21 2.16 1.82
N CYS A 90 -13.07 3.09 1.38
CA CYS A 90 -12.65 4.42 0.96
C CYS A 90 -12.01 5.22 2.11
N GLN A 91 -12.47 5.06 3.36
CA GLN A 91 -11.86 5.71 4.53
C GLN A 91 -10.43 5.18 4.78
N ASP A 92 -10.20 3.88 4.63
CA ASP A 92 -8.84 3.31 4.74
C ASP A 92 -7.91 3.91 3.67
N VAL A 93 -8.39 3.99 2.41
CA VAL A 93 -7.66 4.62 1.31
C VAL A 93 -7.41 6.11 1.59
N ALA A 94 -8.41 6.85 2.07
CA ALA A 94 -8.30 8.26 2.40
C ALA A 94 -7.27 8.50 3.52
N LYS A 95 -7.18 7.59 4.49
CA LYS A 95 -6.19 7.68 5.56
C LYS A 95 -4.76 7.47 5.04
N TYR A 96 -4.53 6.48 4.17
CA TYR A 96 -3.23 6.38 3.49
C TYR A 96 -2.91 7.60 2.63
N ALA A 97 -3.90 8.16 1.93
CA ALA A 97 -3.73 9.40 1.18
C ALA A 97 -3.37 10.58 2.12
N GLY A 98 -3.97 10.63 3.31
CA GLY A 98 -3.69 11.65 4.33
C GLY A 98 -2.27 11.62 4.89
N TRP A 99 -1.54 10.51 4.77
CA TRP A 99 -0.13 10.45 5.18
C TRP A 99 0.74 11.48 4.47
N SER A 100 0.37 11.84 3.22
CA SER A 100 1.14 12.80 2.43
C SER A 100 0.91 14.27 2.81
N THR A 101 0.12 14.58 3.84
CA THR A 101 -0.21 15.98 4.22
C THR A 101 1.05 16.84 4.44
N HIS A 102 2.15 16.22 4.87
CA HIS A 102 3.46 16.88 5.01
C HIS A 102 4.57 16.17 4.20
N CYS A 103 4.24 15.54 3.07
CA CYS A 103 5.18 14.67 2.35
C CYS A 103 6.47 15.39 1.92
N SER A 104 6.42 16.68 1.59
CA SER A 104 7.60 17.46 1.18
C SER A 104 8.67 17.59 2.27
N SER A 105 8.30 17.46 3.55
CA SER A 105 9.23 17.49 4.68
C SER A 105 9.41 16.14 5.37
N SER A 106 8.41 15.25 5.32
CA SER A 106 8.45 13.96 6.01
C SER A 106 8.87 12.78 5.13
N GLY A 107 8.67 12.84 3.81
CA GLY A 107 8.79 11.68 2.93
C GLY A 107 7.76 10.57 3.19
N LEU A 108 6.78 10.82 4.07
CA LEU A 108 5.76 9.85 4.47
C LEU A 108 4.60 9.89 3.48
N PHE A 109 4.44 8.83 2.70
CA PHE A 109 3.34 8.62 1.76
C PHE A 109 3.33 7.18 1.26
N VAL A 110 2.27 6.81 0.56
CA VAL A 110 2.24 5.60 -0.30
C VAL A 110 2.01 6.01 -1.76
N GLN A 111 2.45 5.15 -2.68
CA GLN A 111 2.37 5.36 -4.12
C GLN A 111 1.24 4.54 -4.78
N GLY A 112 0.45 3.84 -3.98
CA GLY A 112 -0.68 3.04 -4.42
C GLY A 112 -1.33 2.28 -3.27
N ILE A 113 -2.28 1.41 -3.63
CA ILE A 113 -3.07 0.60 -2.70
C ILE A 113 -3.04 -0.86 -3.18
N PHE A 114 -2.89 -1.76 -2.22
CA PHE A 114 -2.97 -3.20 -2.41
C PHE A 114 -4.27 -3.71 -1.77
N LEU A 115 -5.22 -4.12 -2.62
CA LEU A 115 -6.52 -4.65 -2.23
C LEU A 115 -6.41 -6.15 -1.95
N ASP A 116 -6.64 -6.52 -0.70
CA ASP A 116 -6.61 -7.92 -0.26
C ASP A 116 -8.01 -8.52 -0.18
N GLU A 117 -8.06 -9.86 -0.21
CA GLU A 117 -9.28 -10.67 -0.21
C GLU A 117 -10.24 -10.29 -1.35
N THR A 118 -9.72 -10.00 -2.55
CA THR A 118 -10.59 -9.78 -3.71
C THR A 118 -11.19 -11.12 -4.18
N PRO A 119 -12.44 -11.15 -4.68
CA PRO A 119 -13.08 -12.39 -5.10
C PRO A 119 -12.38 -13.04 -6.31
N ASN A 120 -12.34 -14.37 -6.31
CA ASN A 120 -11.86 -15.19 -7.42
C ASN A 120 -12.96 -15.44 -8.47
N GLU A 121 -14.23 -15.40 -8.07
CA GLU A 121 -15.39 -15.54 -8.95
C GLU A 121 -15.91 -14.19 -9.45
N TYR A 122 -16.40 -14.18 -10.69
CA TYR A 122 -17.01 -12.99 -11.25
C TYR A 122 -18.44 -12.80 -10.72
N GLY A 123 -18.72 -11.60 -10.21
CA GLY A 123 -20.06 -11.12 -9.94
C GLY A 123 -20.18 -9.65 -10.32
N THR A 124 -21.32 -9.24 -10.88
CA THR A 124 -21.53 -7.86 -11.36
C THR A 124 -21.41 -6.83 -10.24
N THR A 125 -21.86 -7.16 -9.04
CA THR A 125 -21.74 -6.33 -7.83
C THR A 125 -20.27 -6.14 -7.43
N GLN A 126 -19.50 -7.22 -7.35
CA GLN A 126 -18.08 -7.22 -6.99
C GLN A 126 -17.23 -6.49 -8.03
N ALA A 127 -17.52 -6.72 -9.32
CA ALA A 127 -16.85 -6.01 -10.41
C ALA A 127 -17.12 -4.50 -10.33
N SER A 128 -18.37 -4.08 -10.07
CA SER A 128 -18.73 -2.67 -9.89
C SER A 128 -18.07 -2.05 -8.66
N TYR A 129 -17.99 -2.81 -7.55
CA TYR A 129 -17.31 -2.41 -6.32
C TYR A 129 -15.82 -2.12 -6.58
N LEU A 130 -15.10 -3.10 -7.16
CA LEU A 130 -13.67 -2.98 -7.42
C LEU A 130 -13.36 -1.91 -8.46
N HIS A 131 -14.20 -1.76 -9.49
CA HIS A 131 -14.06 -0.70 -10.49
C HIS A 131 -14.15 0.69 -9.86
N ARG A 132 -15.21 0.93 -9.05
CA ARG A 132 -15.41 2.20 -8.35
C ARG A 132 -14.29 2.48 -7.35
N LEU A 133 -13.82 1.45 -6.64
CA LEU A 133 -12.73 1.60 -5.67
C LEU A 133 -11.41 1.91 -6.38
N GLY A 134 -11.11 1.22 -7.49
CA GLY A 134 -9.96 1.53 -8.32
C GLY A 134 -10.00 2.96 -8.85
N ALA A 135 -11.15 3.43 -9.33
CA ALA A 135 -11.35 4.81 -9.73
C ALA A 135 -11.12 5.79 -8.56
N TYR A 136 -11.66 5.50 -7.37
CA TYR A 136 -11.44 6.31 -6.17
C TYR A 136 -9.95 6.44 -5.84
N ILE A 137 -9.20 5.33 -5.84
CA ILE A 137 -7.75 5.33 -5.58
C ILE A 137 -6.99 6.15 -6.62
N LYS A 138 -7.38 6.07 -7.91
CA LYS A 138 -6.73 6.84 -8.99
C LYS A 138 -6.95 8.35 -8.89
N HIS A 139 -8.01 8.80 -8.23
CA HIS A 139 -8.33 10.22 -8.01
C HIS A 139 -7.92 10.74 -6.63
N ALA A 140 -7.40 9.88 -5.74
CA ALA A 140 -6.93 10.30 -4.42
C ALA A 140 -5.59 11.04 -4.53
N GLU A 141 -5.61 12.37 -4.40
CA GLU A 141 -4.45 13.25 -4.58
C GLU A 141 -3.28 12.93 -3.63
N GLY A 142 -3.57 12.46 -2.42
CA GLY A 142 -2.56 12.09 -1.43
C GLY A 142 -1.84 10.76 -1.72
N ILE A 143 -2.39 9.93 -2.61
CA ILE A 143 -1.67 8.76 -3.14
C ILE A 143 -0.73 9.25 -4.23
N GLN A 144 0.57 9.10 -3.99
CA GLN A 144 1.61 9.68 -4.83
C GLN A 144 1.91 8.82 -6.07
N GLY A 145 2.72 9.36 -6.97
CA GLY A 145 3.21 8.66 -8.15
C GLY A 145 2.09 8.19 -9.08
N ARG A 146 2.20 6.94 -9.56
CA ARG A 146 1.29 6.31 -10.54
C ARG A 146 -0.01 5.76 -9.94
N ARG A 147 -0.19 5.88 -8.62
CA ARG A 147 -1.37 5.39 -7.86
C ARG A 147 -1.67 3.94 -8.20
N LEU A 148 -0.66 3.07 -8.06
CA LEU A 148 -0.78 1.67 -8.45
C LEU A 148 -1.92 1.00 -7.65
N VAL A 149 -2.71 0.17 -8.32
CA VAL A 149 -3.76 -0.63 -7.69
C VAL A 149 -3.39 -2.10 -7.90
N GLY A 150 -2.99 -2.78 -6.83
CA GLY A 150 -2.72 -4.21 -6.83
C GLY A 150 -3.88 -4.97 -6.21
N HIS A 151 -4.25 -6.12 -6.77
CA HIS A 151 -5.29 -6.98 -6.21
C HIS A 151 -4.67 -8.35 -5.95
N ILE A 152 -5.04 -8.99 -4.84
CA ILE A 152 -4.80 -10.42 -4.65
C ILE A 152 -6.13 -11.13 -4.42
N GLN A 153 -6.30 -12.25 -5.11
CA GLN A 153 -7.46 -13.10 -4.99
C GLN A 153 -7.18 -14.18 -3.95
N VAL A 154 -8.16 -14.42 -3.08
CA VAL A 154 -8.12 -15.51 -2.12
C VAL A 154 -9.30 -16.43 -2.43
N LEU A 155 -9.14 -17.74 -2.22
CA LEU A 155 -10.26 -18.67 -2.32
C LEU A 155 -11.23 -18.38 -1.17
N ALA A 156 -12.48 -18.03 -1.50
CA ALA A 156 -13.53 -18.00 -0.50
C ALA A 156 -13.77 -19.44 -0.01
N GLY A 157 -13.54 -19.67 1.29
CA GLY A 157 -13.85 -20.93 1.97
C GLY A 157 -15.32 -21.08 2.30
#